data_AF-A0AAU8ETS1-F1
#
_entry.id   AF-A0AAU8ETS1-F1
#
_cell.length_a   1.000
_cell.length_b   1.000
_cell.length_c   1.000
_cell.angle_alpha   90.00
_cell.angle_beta   90.00
_cell.angle_gamma   90.00
#
_symmetry.space_group_name_H-M   'P 1'
#
loop_
_entity.id
_entity.type
_entity.pdbx_description
1 polymer ?
#
loop_
_entity_poly.entity_id
_entity_poly.type
_entity_poly.pdbx_seq_one_letter_code
_entity_poly.pdbx_strand_id
1 'polypeptide(L)' 'MGYAGQWDLLEHYPRATFAVLDRAGHALPHEQPGLIKALITEWLDRVREHRASTGL' A
#
# COMPACT_ATOMS: atom_id res chain seq x y z
N MET A 1 10.68 16.18 2.39
CA MET A 1 9.55 15.27 2.09
C MET A 1 9.69 14.03 2.97
N GLY A 2 8.64 13.63 3.71
CA GLY A 2 8.71 12.67 4.82
C GLY A 2 8.64 11.18 4.48
N TYR A 3 8.69 10.79 3.20
CA TYR A 3 8.52 9.39 2.79
C TYR A 3 9.77 8.52 3.04
N ALA A 4 10.96 9.12 3.05
CA ALA A 4 12.23 8.38 3.09
C ALA A 4 12.38 7.52 4.36
N GLY A 5 11.89 8.00 5.52
CA GLY A 5 11.95 7.24 6.77
C GLY A 5 11.05 5.99 6.79
N GLN A 6 10.12 5.85 5.86
CA GLN A 6 9.26 4.67 5.76
C GLN A 6 9.86 3.60 4.83
N TRP A 7 10.93 3.92 4.08
CA TRP A 7 11.56 3.00 3.14
C TRP A 7 12.18 1.78 3.85
N ASP A 8 12.79 2.00 5.01
CA ASP A 8 13.46 0.96 5.82
C ASP A 8 12.51 -0.17 6.26
N LEU A 9 11.20 0.06 6.22
CA LEU A 9 10.19 -0.96 6.51
C LEU A 9 10.15 -2.05 5.43
N LEU A 10 10.54 -1.74 4.18
CA LEU A 10 10.53 -2.71 3.10
C LEU A 10 11.48 -3.89 3.35
N GLU A 11 12.55 -3.68 4.09
CA GLU A 11 13.48 -4.75 4.49
C GLU A 11 12.81 -5.77 5.42
N HIS A 12 11.83 -5.33 6.21
CA HIS A 12 11.12 -6.16 7.19
C HIS A 12 9.85 -6.80 6.63
N TYR A 13 9.30 -6.23 5.56
CA TYR A 13 8.04 -6.68 4.93
C TYR A 13 8.24 -6.98 3.44
N PRO A 14 8.83 -8.12 3.08
CA PRO A 14 9.24 -8.42 1.69
C PRO A 14 8.09 -8.55 0.69
N ARG A 15 6.84 -8.64 1.15
CA ARG A 15 5.62 -8.63 0.31
C ARG A 15 4.89 -7.28 0.32
N ALA A 16 5.46 -6.25 0.93
CA ALA A 16 4.87 -4.92 0.97
C ALA A 16 5.03 -4.19 -0.37
N THR A 17 4.06 -3.33 -0.66
CA THR A 17 4.14 -2.35 -1.74
C THR A 17 4.38 -0.98 -1.13
N PHE A 18 5.34 -0.23 -1.68
CA PHE A 18 5.58 1.17 -1.33
C PHE A 18 5.19 2.07 -2.50
N ALA A 19 4.38 3.09 -2.23
CA ALA A 19 3.92 4.03 -3.24
C ALA A 19 4.06 5.47 -2.73
N VAL A 20 4.72 6.32 -3.53
CA VAL A 20 4.81 7.76 -3.29
C VAL A 20 3.87 8.44 -4.28
N LEU A 21 2.94 9.24 -3.78
CA LEU A 21 1.98 9.96 -4.61
C LEU A 21 2.36 11.45 -4.69
N ASP A 22 2.38 12.00 -5.90
CA ASP A 22 2.52 13.44 -6.10
C ASP A 22 1.29 14.20 -5.58
N ARG A 23 1.47 15.48 -5.25
CA ARG A 23 0.42 16.38 -4.74
C ARG A 23 -0.35 15.83 -3.53
N ALA A 24 0.33 15.09 -2.66
CA ALA A 24 -0.22 14.63 -1.39
C ALA A 24 0.77 14.85 -0.25
N GLY A 25 0.23 15.18 0.92
CA GLY A 25 0.94 15.33 2.18
C GLY A 25 0.40 14.34 3.21
N HIS A 26 0.14 14.84 4.42
CA HIS A 26 -0.32 14.00 5.54
C HIS A 26 -1.77 13.54 5.40
N ALA A 27 -2.59 14.23 4.63
CA ALA A 27 -4.02 13.98 4.50
C ALA A 27 -4.32 13.14 3.25
N LEU A 28 -3.45 12.16 2.93
CA LEU A 28 -3.51 11.32 1.72
C LEU A 28 -4.92 10.80 1.36
N PRO A 29 -5.75 10.32 2.31
CA PRO A 29 -7.10 9.85 1.98
C PRO A 29 -8.02 10.95 1.43
N HIS A 30 -7.82 12.20 1.84
CA HIS A 30 -8.59 13.36 1.38
C HIS A 30 -7.98 13.99 0.12
N GLU A 31 -6.65 13.94 -0.02
CA GLU A 31 -5.92 14.58 -1.12
C GLU A 31 -5.93 13.73 -2.39
N GLN A 32 -5.82 12.40 -2.26
CA GLN A 32 -5.75 11.45 -3.39
C GLN A 32 -6.72 10.25 -3.20
N PRO A 33 -8.03 10.48 -3.01
CA PRO A 33 -9.00 9.44 -2.66
C PRO A 33 -9.12 8.32 -3.72
N GLY A 34 -8.93 8.66 -5.00
CA GLY A 34 -8.98 7.66 -6.08
C GLY A 34 -7.79 6.70 -6.04
N LEU A 35 -6.58 7.25 -5.89
CA LEU A 35 -5.34 6.46 -5.89
C LEU A 35 -5.23 5.59 -4.64
N ILE A 36 -5.56 6.12 -3.46
CA ILE A 36 -5.55 5.33 -2.22
C ILE A 36 -6.57 4.19 -2.27
N LYS A 37 -7.76 4.43 -2.83
CA LYS A 37 -8.79 3.39 -2.99
C LYS A 37 -8.29 2.28 -3.91
N ALA A 38 -7.69 2.63 -5.05
CA ALA A 38 -7.16 1.66 -6.00
C ALA A 38 -6.07 0.77 -5.36
N LEU A 39 -5.12 1.38 -4.64
CA LEU A 39 -4.05 0.64 -3.95
C LEU A 39 -4.60 -0.31 -2.87
N ILE A 40 -5.57 0.14 -2.06
CA ILE A 40 -6.17 -0.69 -1.02
C ILE A 40 -7.00 -1.83 -1.62
N THR A 41 -7.78 -1.57 -2.67
CA THR A 41 -8.57 -2.60 -3.34
C THR A 41 -7.68 -3.68 -3.93
N GLU A 42 -6.61 -3.29 -4.62
CA GLU A 42 -5.65 -4.23 -5.20
C GLU A 42 -4.96 -5.08 -4.12
N TRP A 43 -4.54 -4.46 -3.01
CA TRP A 43 -3.95 -5.18 -1.88
C TRP A 43 -4.94 -6.20 -1.27
N LEU A 44 -6.21 -5.83 -1.12
CA LEU A 44 -7.25 -6.75 -0.61
C LEU A 44 -7.46 -7.95 -1.55
N ASP A 45 -7.36 -7.75 -2.87
CA ASP A 45 -7.45 -8.84 -3.84
C ASP A 45 -6.28 -9.82 -3.69
N ARG A 46 -5.04 -9.33 -3.55
CA ARG A 46 -3.89 -10.21 -3.24
C ARG A 46 -4.05 -10.98 -1.93
N VAL A 47 -4.61 -10.35 -0.90
CA VAL A 47 -4.89 -11.03 0.38
C VAL A 47 -5.91 -12.16 0.20
N ARG A 48 -6.95 -11.94 -0.60
CA ARG A 48 -7.96 -12.97 -0.91
C ARG A 48 -7.36 -14.12 -1.70
N GLU A 49 -6.56 -13.82 -2.72
CA GLU A 49 -5.83 -14.82 -3.52
C GLU A 49 -4.92 -15.68 -2.63
N HIS A 50 -4.12 -15.05 -1.76
CA HIS A 50 -3.21 -15.77 -0.86
C HIS A 50 -3.95 -16.66 0.14
N ARG A 51 -5.13 -16.23 0.62
CA ARG A 51 -5.97 -17.06 1.50
C ARG A 51 -6.55 -18.26 0.75
N ALA A 52 -7.03 -18.04 -0.47
CA ALA A 52 -7.56 -19.11 -1.32
C ALA A 52 -6.47 -20.15 -1.67
N SER A 53 -5.22 -19.71 -1.89
CA SER A 53 -4.10 -20.61 -2.20
C SER A 53 -3.57 -21.40 -1.00
N THR A 54 -3.86 -20.94 0.23
CA THR A 54 -3.33 -21.54 1.48
C THR A 54 -4.35 -22.45 2.17
N GLY A 55 -5.62 -22.41 1.76
CA GLY A 55 -6.64 -23.33 2.23
C GLY A 55 -6.47 -24.73 1.65
N LEU A 56 -5.79 -25.61 2.41
CA LEU A 56 -5.93 -27.06 2.32
C LEU A 56 -7.02 -27.52 3.30
#